data_AF-A0A1Y2E895-F1
#
_entry.id   AF-A0A1Y2E895-F1
#
_cell.length_a   1.000
_cell.length_b   1.000
_cell.length_c   1.000
_cell.angle_alpha   90.00
_cell.angle_beta   90.00
_cell.angle_gamma   90.00
#
_symmetry.space_group_name_H-M   'P 1'
#
loop_
_entity.id
_entity.type
_entity.pdbx_description
1 polymer ?
#
loop_
_entity_poly.entity_id
_entity_poly.type
_entity_poly.pdbx_seq_one_letter_code
_entity_poly.pdbx_strand_id
1 'polypeptide(L)'
;PIVQVVAKSVGPGAATTADDKAGNLAKQFPVCIGARLMLTYNLWQAVGLCNGARGTVYDIGWAAEADPARDQPCVILIEFDKYSGPPFLTTPEGGKIVPILPVQRDFLVGAKNCTRTQFPLV
;
A
#
# COMPACT_ATOMS: atom_id res chain seq x y z
N PRO A 1 13.02 12.08 1.41
CA PRO A 1 11.81 12.92 1.20
C PRO A 1 10.58 12.14 1.69
N ILE A 2 9.58 12.83 2.23
CA ILE A 2 8.31 12.20 2.64
C ILE A 2 7.29 12.45 1.53
N VAL A 3 6.59 11.39 1.11
CA VAL A 3 5.53 11.42 0.11
C VAL A 3 4.21 11.17 0.83
N GLN A 4 3.22 12.03 0.59
CA GLN A 4 1.85 11.77 1.04
C GLN A 4 1.13 10.93 -0.02
N VAL A 5 0.90 9.66 0.27
CA VAL A 5 0.17 8.77 -0.63
C VAL A 5 -1.32 8.98 -0.41
N VAL A 6 -2.06 9.31 -1.47
CA VAL A 6 -3.49 9.66 -1.42
C VAL A 6 -4.29 8.68 -2.25
N ALA A 7 -5.38 8.17 -1.67
CA ALA A 7 -6.22 7.18 -2.32
C ALA A 7 -7.02 7.78 -3.47
N LYS A 8 -7.16 7.03 -4.56
CA LYS A 8 -8.11 7.36 -5.63
C LYS A 8 -9.49 6.82 -5.25
N SER A 9 -10.47 7.69 -5.03
CA SER A 9 -11.84 7.30 -4.70
C SER A 9 -12.83 7.69 -5.80
N VAL A 10 -13.75 6.80 -6.15
CA VAL A 10 -14.79 7.04 -7.17
C VAL A 10 -16.17 6.80 -6.56
N GLY A 11 -17.10 7.71 -6.83
CA GLY A 11 -18.50 7.62 -6.38
C GLY A 11 -18.87 8.64 -5.30
N PRO A 12 -20.18 8.94 -5.11
CA PRO A 12 -20.62 9.98 -4.18
C PRO A 12 -20.34 9.62 -2.73
N GLY A 13 -19.57 10.45 -2.02
CA GLY A 13 -19.18 10.22 -0.63
C GLY A 13 -18.01 9.24 -0.44
N ALA A 14 -17.46 8.68 -1.53
CA ALA A 14 -16.36 7.70 -1.47
C ALA A 14 -15.10 8.26 -0.79
N ALA A 15 -14.74 9.52 -1.11
CA ALA A 15 -13.55 10.18 -0.56
C ALA A 15 -13.64 10.45 0.95
N THR A 16 -14.85 10.66 1.48
CA THR A 16 -15.06 10.97 2.91
C THR A 16 -15.38 9.73 3.76
N THR A 17 -15.69 8.60 3.12
CA THR A 17 -16.02 7.33 3.80
C THR A 17 -14.89 6.86 4.71
N ALA A 18 -15.20 6.36 5.91
CA ALA A 18 -14.21 5.85 6.86
C ALA A 18 -13.46 4.63 6.30
N ASP A 19 -12.21 4.45 6.74
CA ASP A 19 -11.30 3.47 6.14
C ASP A 19 -11.77 2.02 6.38
N ASP A 20 -12.36 1.74 7.55
CA ASP A 20 -12.96 0.45 7.88
C ASP A 20 -14.15 0.09 6.98
N LYS A 21 -14.86 1.10 6.46
CA LYS A 21 -15.97 0.94 5.50
C LYS A 21 -15.50 0.88 4.05
N ALA A 22 -14.27 1.29 3.78
CA ALA A 22 -13.66 1.29 2.45
C ALA A 22 -12.63 0.16 2.28
N GLY A 23 -12.86 -0.99 2.92
CA GLY A 23 -12.02 -2.18 2.81
C GLY A 23 -10.66 -2.07 3.52
N ASN A 24 -10.58 -1.29 4.60
CA ASN A 24 -9.36 -0.98 5.36
C ASN A 24 -8.26 -0.31 4.52
N LEU A 25 -8.68 0.46 3.51
CA LEU A 25 -7.79 1.29 2.70
C LEU A 25 -7.80 2.71 3.23
N ALA A 26 -6.65 3.17 3.71
CA ALA A 26 -6.48 4.52 4.22
C ALA A 26 -6.82 5.58 3.17
N LYS A 27 -7.45 6.69 3.55
CA LYS A 27 -7.61 7.83 2.64
C LYS A 27 -6.26 8.37 2.18
N GLN A 28 -5.31 8.42 3.09
CA GLN A 28 -3.94 8.85 2.84
C GLN A 28 -3.02 8.37 3.95
N PHE A 29 -1.74 8.19 3.65
CA PHE A 29 -0.70 7.96 4.65
C PHE A 29 0.64 8.54 4.17
N PRO A 30 1.48 9.05 5.07
CA PRO A 30 2.84 9.47 4.73
C PRO A 30 3.75 8.25 4.57
N VAL A 31 4.67 8.31 3.61
CA VAL A 31 5.70 7.29 3.42
C VAL A 31 7.04 7.93 3.08
N CYS A 32 8.12 7.31 3.56
CA CYS A 32 9.48 7.59 3.11
C CYS A 32 10.29 6.30 3.15
N ILE A 33 11.43 6.28 2.46
CA ILE A 33 12.42 5.21 2.60
C ILE A 33 12.82 5.10 4.08
N GLY A 34 12.86 3.87 4.60
CA GLY A 34 13.10 3.56 6.01
C GLY A 34 11.87 3.62 6.91
N ALA A 35 10.71 4.07 6.41
CA ALA A 35 9.48 4.06 7.21
C ALA A 35 9.05 2.63 7.56
N ARG A 36 8.51 2.43 8.77
CA ARG A 36 7.88 1.18 9.17
C ARG A 36 6.40 1.24 8.88
N LEU A 37 5.94 0.35 7.99
CA LEU A 37 4.54 0.24 7.62
C LEU A 37 3.99 -1.14 7.97
N MET A 38 2.67 -1.25 8.03
CA MET A 38 1.97 -2.49 8.35
C MET A 38 0.94 -2.83 7.27
N LEU A 39 0.90 -4.09 6.83
CA LEU A 39 -0.16 -4.58 5.95
C LEU A 39 -1.52 -4.55 6.65
N THR A 40 -2.55 -4.07 5.96
CA THR A 40 -3.94 -4.01 6.49
C THR A 40 -4.81 -5.19 6.09
N TYR A 41 -4.33 -6.10 5.22
CA TYR A 41 -5.03 -7.33 4.85
C TYR A 41 -4.08 -8.48 4.50
N ASN A 42 -4.63 -9.69 4.42
CA ASN A 42 -3.90 -10.91 4.07
C ASN A 42 -3.58 -10.95 2.56
N LEU A 43 -2.31 -10.84 2.21
CA LEU A 43 -1.81 -11.01 0.84
C LEU A 43 -1.40 -12.46 0.55
N TRP A 44 -0.55 -13.03 1.41
CA TRP A 44 -0.03 -14.39 1.28
C TRP A 44 0.44 -14.91 2.63
N GLN A 45 -0.51 -15.48 3.38
CA GLN A 45 -0.29 -15.86 4.78
C GLN A 45 0.78 -16.94 4.95
N ALA A 46 0.85 -17.92 4.03
CA ALA A 46 1.79 -19.04 4.09
C ALA A 46 3.26 -18.60 4.13
N VAL A 47 3.57 -17.39 3.66
CA VAL A 47 4.92 -16.82 3.62
C VAL A 47 5.09 -15.57 4.48
N GLY A 48 4.13 -15.29 5.37
CA GLY A 48 4.23 -14.18 6.34
C GLY A 48 3.68 -12.82 5.89
N LEU A 49 3.03 -12.72 4.73
CA LEU A 49 2.35 -11.49 4.28
C LEU A 49 0.88 -11.48 4.73
N CYS A 50 0.67 -11.40 6.04
CA CYS A 50 -0.65 -11.34 6.68
C CYS A 50 -1.03 -9.91 7.10
N ASN A 51 -2.30 -9.71 7.42
CA ASN A 51 -2.75 -8.51 8.12
C ASN A 51 -1.95 -8.36 9.42
N GLY A 52 -1.36 -7.18 9.63
CA GLY A 52 -0.48 -6.91 10.76
C GLY A 52 1.00 -7.20 10.52
N ALA A 53 1.37 -7.76 9.36
CA ALA A 53 2.78 -7.92 8.99
C ALA A 53 3.44 -6.56 8.83
N ARG A 54 4.57 -6.37 9.50
CA ARG A 54 5.34 -5.12 9.48
C ARG A 54 6.57 -5.26 8.60
N GLY A 55 6.95 -4.16 7.98
CA GLY A 55 8.15 -4.10 7.17
C GLY A 55 8.72 -2.69 7.10
N THR A 56 9.93 -2.61 6.57
CA THR A 56 10.64 -1.36 6.33
C THR A 56 10.59 -1.03 4.84
N VAL A 57 10.22 0.20 4.51
CA VAL A 57 10.25 0.68 3.11
C VAL A 57 11.68 0.72 2.62
N TYR A 58 11.97 -0.08 1.61
CA TYR A 58 13.26 -0.12 0.92
C TYR A 58 13.36 0.99 -0.13
N ASP A 59 12.31 1.10 -0.97
CA ASP A 59 12.26 2.12 -2.02
C ASP A 59 10.80 2.37 -2.45
N ILE A 60 10.58 3.44 -3.21
CA ILE A 60 9.27 3.86 -3.72
C ILE A 60 9.39 4.03 -5.23
N GLY A 61 8.50 3.40 -5.99
CA GLY A 61 8.52 3.44 -7.45
C GLY A 61 7.38 4.24 -8.04
N TRP A 62 7.69 4.98 -9.10
CA TRP A 62 6.75 5.72 -9.95
C TRP A 62 6.73 5.13 -11.35
N ALA A 63 5.69 5.45 -12.13
CA ALA A 63 5.68 5.13 -13.55
C ALA A 63 6.81 5.89 -14.28
N ALA A 64 7.32 5.34 -15.38
CA ALA A 64 8.52 5.84 -16.07
C ALA A 64 8.46 7.35 -16.43
N GLU A 65 7.28 7.88 -16.70
CA GLU A 65 7.06 9.28 -17.12
C GLU A 65 6.39 10.14 -16.04
N ALA A 66 6.30 9.64 -14.81
CA ALA A 66 5.66 10.36 -13.70
C ALA A 66 6.67 11.32 -13.04
N ASP A 67 6.17 12.47 -12.57
CA ASP A 67 6.89 13.42 -11.73
C ASP A 67 6.72 13.01 -10.25
N PRO A 68 7.75 12.52 -9.56
CA PRO A 68 7.63 12.09 -8.16
C PRO A 68 7.21 13.20 -7.19
N ALA A 69 7.32 14.47 -7.57
CA ALA A 69 6.86 15.60 -6.76
C ALA A 69 5.34 15.83 -6.85
N ARG A 70 4.68 15.29 -7.88
CA ARG A 70 3.26 15.55 -8.19
C ARG A 70 2.43 14.28 -8.24
N ASP A 71 3.00 13.21 -8.76
CA ASP A 71 2.32 11.97 -9.06
C ASP A 71 2.41 10.97 -7.90
N GLN A 72 1.42 10.09 -7.83
CA GLN A 72 1.35 9.04 -6.83
C GLN A 72 2.26 7.87 -7.21
N PRO A 73 2.90 7.21 -6.22
CA PRO A 73 3.70 6.02 -6.50
C PRO A 73 2.81 4.87 -7.00
N CYS A 74 3.38 4.03 -7.86
CA CYS A 74 2.71 2.83 -8.38
C CYS A 74 3.13 1.56 -7.64
N VAL A 75 4.23 1.60 -6.89
CA VAL A 75 4.75 0.49 -6.09
C VAL A 75 5.47 1.01 -4.85
N ILE A 76 5.34 0.29 -3.74
CA ILE A 76 6.18 0.48 -2.54
C ILE A 76 6.94 -0.82 -2.33
N LEU A 77 8.27 -0.74 -2.33
CA LEU A 77 9.15 -1.87 -2.11
C LEU A 77 9.42 -1.99 -0.60
N ILE A 78 9.07 -3.12 -0.01
CA ILE A 78 9.13 -3.33 1.44
C ILE A 78 9.90 -4.60 1.77
N GLU A 79 10.80 -4.52 2.74
CA GLU A 79 11.37 -5.66 3.43
C GLU A 79 10.50 -6.01 4.65
N PHE A 80 9.83 -7.15 4.61
CA PHE A 80 8.95 -7.59 5.71
C PHE A 80 9.70 -8.49 6.71
N ASP A 81 9.50 -8.22 8.01
CA ASP A 81 10.28 -8.83 9.11
C ASP A 81 10.26 -10.37 9.13
N LYS A 82 9.15 -10.96 8.69
CA LYS A 82 8.88 -12.40 8.78
C LYS A 82 8.61 -13.04 7.41
N TYR A 83 8.97 -12.35 6.33
CA TYR A 83 8.70 -12.86 4.99
C TYR A 83 9.64 -14.00 4.62
N SER A 84 9.06 -15.17 4.32
CA SER A 84 9.81 -16.38 3.99
C SER A 84 9.73 -16.76 2.50
N GLY A 85 8.91 -16.06 1.71
CA GLY A 85 8.69 -16.36 0.30
C GLY A 85 9.84 -15.93 -0.62
N PRO A 86 9.63 -16.04 -1.96
CA PRO A 86 10.58 -15.57 -2.96
C PRO A 86 10.68 -14.04 -2.99
N PRO A 87 11.88 -13.44 -3.04
CA PRO A 87 12.02 -12.00 -3.17
C PRO A 87 11.77 -11.54 -4.61
N PHE A 88 11.33 -10.29 -4.78
CA PHE A 88 11.42 -9.61 -6.08
C PHE A 88 12.86 -9.16 -6.36
N LEU A 89 13.53 -8.63 -5.34
CA LEU A 89 14.96 -8.38 -5.34
C LEU A 89 15.55 -8.71 -3.97
N THR A 90 16.81 -9.12 -3.96
CA THR A 90 17.55 -9.43 -2.74
C THR A 90 18.55 -8.31 -2.47
N THR A 91 18.57 -7.77 -1.26
CA THR A 91 19.57 -6.76 -0.89
C THR A 91 20.95 -7.40 -0.71
N PRO A 92 22.05 -6.63 -0.75
CA PRO A 92 23.39 -7.15 -0.47
C PRO A 92 23.51 -7.89 0.88
N GLU A 93 22.71 -7.50 1.87
CA GLU A 93 22.65 -8.09 3.21
C GLU A 93 21.77 -9.35 3.28
N GLY A 94 21.19 -9.78 2.16
CA GLY A 94 20.29 -10.93 2.08
C GLY A 94 18.83 -10.61 2.40
N GLY A 95 18.46 -9.33 2.52
CA GLY A 95 17.10 -8.88 2.75
C GLY A 95 16.19 -9.22 1.57
N LYS A 96 14.93 -9.58 1.86
CA LYS A 96 13.95 -9.98 0.84
C LYS A 96 12.95 -8.85 0.61
N ILE A 97 13.05 -8.21 -0.54
CA ILE A 97 12.18 -7.09 -0.90
C ILE A 97 10.96 -7.59 -1.66
N VAL A 98 9.79 -7.11 -1.25
CA VAL A 98 8.48 -7.46 -1.79
C VAL A 98 7.81 -6.19 -2.34
N PRO A 99 7.31 -6.21 -3.60
CA PRO A 99 6.55 -5.11 -4.16
C PRO A 99 5.12 -5.15 -3.64
N ILE A 100 4.69 -4.07 -2.99
CA ILE A 100 3.29 -3.85 -2.62
C ILE A 100 2.68 -2.91 -3.65
N LEU A 101 1.56 -3.33 -4.23
CA LEU A 101 0.82 -2.58 -5.25
C LEU A 101 -0.48 -2.02 -4.66
N PRO A 102 -1.01 -0.91 -5.21
CA PRO A 102 -2.35 -0.44 -4.87
C PRO A 102 -3.39 -1.50 -5.18
N VAL A 103 -4.40 -1.61 -4.33
CA VAL A 103 -5.57 -2.46 -4.58
C VAL A 103 -6.84 -1.63 -4.60
N GLN A 104 -7.80 -2.04 -5.43
CA GLN A 104 -9.14 -1.46 -5.42
C GLN A 104 -10.06 -2.25 -4.49
N ARG A 105 -10.92 -1.53 -3.78
CA ARG A 105 -12.03 -2.09 -2.99
C ARG A 105 -13.33 -1.39 -3.35
N ASP A 106 -14.36 -2.19 -3.57
CA ASP A 106 -15.72 -1.72 -3.79
C ASP A 106 -16.47 -1.69 -2.44
N PHE A 107 -17.31 -0.67 -2.26
CA PHE A 107 -18.15 -0.52 -1.08
C PHE A 107 -19.40 0.32 -1.40
N LEU A 108 -20.35 0.34 -0.47
CA LEU A 108 -21.59 1.09 -0.61
C LEU A 108 -21.60 2.34 0.28
N VAL A 109 -22.03 3.46 -0.29
CA VAL A 109 -22.45 4.66 0.45
C VAL A 109 -23.95 4.82 0.25
N GLY A 110 -24.73 4.41 1.25
CA GLY A 110 -26.17 4.20 1.08
C GLY A 110 -26.42 3.09 0.04
N ALA A 111 -27.12 3.42 -1.05
CA ALA A 111 -27.37 2.50 -2.17
C ALA A 111 -26.42 2.70 -3.37
N LYS A 112 -25.38 3.52 -3.24
CA LYS A 112 -24.49 3.88 -4.35
C LYS A 112 -23.18 3.11 -4.28
N ASN A 113 -22.81 2.48 -5.40
CA ASN A 113 -21.52 1.83 -5.58
C ASN A 113 -20.40 2.86 -5.59
N CYS A 114 -19.40 2.63 -4.76
CA CYS A 114 -18.20 3.44 -4.62
C CYS A 114 -16.96 2.55 -4.65
N THR A 115 -15.82 3.12 -5.05
CA THR A 115 -14.54 2.43 -5.03
C THR A 115 -13.47 3.28 -4.36
N ARG A 116 -12.47 2.61 -3.78
CA ARG A 116 -11.22 3.23 -3.31
C ARG A 116 -10.04 2.37 -3.74
N THR A 117 -9.04 3.02 -4.33
CA THR A 117 -7.77 2.41 -4.72
C THR A 117 -6.64 3.02 -3.90
N GLN A 118 -5.91 2.17 -3.17
CA GLN A 118 -4.82 2.57 -2.29
C GLN A 118 -3.91 1.36 -1.99
N PHE A 119 -2.67 1.59 -1.56
CA PHE A 119 -1.85 0.54 -0.97
C PHE A 119 -2.49 0.00 0.32
N PRO A 120 -2.43 -1.31 0.59
CA PRO A 120 -2.94 -1.87 1.84
C PRO A 120 -1.96 -1.70 3.00
N LEU A 121 -1.58 -0.45 3.27
CA LEU A 121 -0.54 -0.09 4.22
C LEU A 121 -1.02 1.05 5.13
N VAL A 122 -0.56 1.03 6.38
CA VAL A 122 -0.71 2.08 7.41
C VAL A 122 0.55 2.23 8.25
#